data_AF-A0A2T5I2Z7-F1
#
_entry.id   AF-A0A2T5I2Z7-F1
#
_cell.length_a   1.000
_cell.length_b   1.000
_cell.length_c   1.000
_cell.angle_alpha   90.00
_cell.angle_beta   90.00
_cell.angle_gamma   90.00
#
_symmetry.space_group_name_H-M   'P 1'
#
loop_
_entity.id
_entity.type
_entity.pdbx_description
1 polymer ?
#
loop_
_entity_poly.entity_id
_entity_poly.type
_entity_poly.pdbx_seq_one_letter_code
_entity_poly.pdbx_strand_id
1 'polypeptide(L)'
;MRILLVLLTTFLMNPVYAACNSSLLDQNFRKLAGSDTVNLCEAYSGKVLLVVNTASKCGYTPQYEGLEKLHETYEQKGLVVLGFPSNDFMGQEPGTETEIQDFCRLTYDVKFPMFEKTPVKKGHAHPFYVQLAELSGTYPTWNFQKYLIGRDGKLITQFTPHTKPSDPAVVSAIEQALQQ
;
A
#
# COMPACT_ATOMS: atom_id res chain seq x y z
N MET A 1 -42.91 2.85 -43.26
CA MET A 1 -42.52 3.39 -41.94
C MET A 1 -41.39 2.51 -41.41
N ARG A 2 -40.12 2.90 -41.67
CA ARG A 2 -38.92 2.14 -41.25
C ARG A 2 -38.57 2.55 -39.83
N ILE A 3 -38.76 1.64 -38.87
CA ILE A 3 -38.36 1.84 -37.47
C ILE A 3 -36.85 1.69 -37.41
N LEU A 4 -36.14 2.80 -37.15
CA LEU A 4 -34.71 2.84 -36.94
C LEU A 4 -34.43 2.45 -35.49
N LEU A 5 -33.97 1.22 -35.26
CA LEU A 5 -33.57 0.73 -33.94
C LEU A 5 -32.19 1.33 -33.61
N VAL A 6 -32.16 2.36 -32.77
CA VAL A 6 -30.91 2.93 -32.25
C VAL A 6 -30.39 1.99 -31.16
N LEU A 7 -29.37 1.19 -31.48
CA LEU A 7 -28.60 0.47 -30.47
C LEU A 7 -27.84 1.49 -29.60
N LEU A 8 -28.35 1.72 -28.39
CA LEU A 8 -27.67 2.49 -27.37
C LEU A 8 -26.55 1.61 -26.79
N THR A 9 -25.33 1.76 -27.32
CA THR A 9 -24.14 1.13 -26.74
C THR A 9 -23.81 1.82 -25.42
N THR A 10 -24.21 1.22 -24.31
CA THR A 10 -23.77 1.63 -22.97
C THR A 10 -22.27 1.37 -22.85
N PHE A 11 -21.49 2.45 -22.89
CA PHE A 11 -20.06 2.42 -22.59
C PHE A 11 -19.90 2.09 -21.10
N LEU A 12 -19.64 0.83 -20.76
CA LEU A 12 -19.26 0.45 -19.42
C LEU A 12 -17.87 1.07 -19.16
N MET A 13 -17.81 2.09 -18.28
CA MET A 13 -16.53 2.62 -17.83
C MET A 13 -15.73 1.50 -17.18
N ASN A 14 -14.57 1.18 -17.74
CA ASN A 14 -13.66 0.18 -17.17
C ASN A 14 -13.22 0.65 -15.76
N PRO A 15 -13.33 -0.19 -14.71
CA PRO A 15 -13.00 0.19 -13.34
C PRO A 15 -11.54 0.63 -13.17
N VAL A 16 -10.64 0.20 -14.07
CA VAL A 16 -9.24 0.65 -14.13
C VAL A 16 -9.12 2.16 -14.31
N TYR A 17 -9.99 2.77 -15.13
CA TYR A 17 -9.98 4.22 -15.34
C TYR A 17 -10.49 5.00 -14.12
N ALA A 18 -11.30 4.37 -13.25
CA ALA A 18 -11.86 5.05 -12.10
C ALA A 18 -10.85 5.23 -10.94
N ALA A 19 -9.95 4.27 -10.71
CA ALA A 19 -8.97 4.38 -9.63
C ALA A 19 -7.82 5.36 -9.94
N CYS A 20 -7.41 5.48 -11.21
CA CYS A 20 -6.40 6.46 -11.64
C CYS A 20 -6.95 7.89 -11.72
N ASN A 21 -8.26 8.09 -11.54
CA ASN A 21 -8.80 9.43 -11.27
C ASN A 21 -8.49 9.88 -9.84
N SER A 22 -8.11 8.98 -8.92
CA SER A 22 -7.52 9.38 -7.64
C SER A 22 -6.03 9.67 -7.85
N SER A 23 -5.60 10.90 -7.58
CA SER A 23 -4.18 11.30 -7.64
C SER A 23 -3.29 10.56 -6.64
N LEU A 24 -3.89 9.83 -5.71
CA LEU A 24 -3.19 9.14 -4.64
C LEU A 24 -2.34 7.99 -5.17
N LEU A 25 -2.86 7.18 -6.10
CA LEU A 25 -2.15 6.02 -6.63
C LEU A 25 -1.36 6.31 -7.90
N ASP A 26 -1.57 7.45 -8.56
CA ASP A 26 -0.77 7.84 -9.72
C ASP A 26 0.62 8.34 -9.28
N GLN A 27 1.44 7.40 -8.81
CA GLN A 27 2.76 7.61 -8.23
C GLN A 27 3.69 6.51 -8.71
N ASN A 28 4.90 6.90 -9.10
CA ASN A 28 5.93 5.98 -9.56
C ASN A 28 6.90 5.67 -8.42
N PHE A 29 7.19 4.38 -8.23
CA PHE A 29 8.20 3.91 -7.28
C PHE A 29 9.07 2.86 -7.92
N ARG A 30 10.38 2.91 -7.62
CA ARG A 30 11.29 1.82 -7.95
C ARG A 30 11.06 0.64 -7.01
N LYS A 31 11.12 -0.58 -7.55
CA LYS A 31 11.15 -1.80 -6.73
C LYS A 31 12.42 -1.83 -5.87
N LEU A 32 12.29 -2.33 -4.64
CA LEU A 32 13.41 -2.42 -3.70
C LEU A 32 14.58 -3.20 -4.32
N ALA A 33 15.78 -2.60 -4.30
CA ALA A 33 17.02 -3.18 -4.85
C ALA A 33 16.97 -3.52 -6.35
N GLY A 34 15.99 -3.00 -7.10
CA GLY A 34 15.87 -3.18 -8.54
C GLY A 34 16.01 -1.87 -9.33
N SER A 35 15.97 -1.96 -10.66
CA SER A 35 15.88 -0.83 -11.58
C SER A 35 14.46 -0.53 -12.06
N ASP A 36 13.54 -1.49 -11.91
CA ASP A 36 12.18 -1.40 -12.43
C ASP A 36 11.37 -0.37 -11.64
N THR A 37 10.76 0.55 -12.37
CA THR A 37 9.77 1.51 -11.84
C THR A 37 8.36 0.96 -12.07
N VAL A 38 7.51 1.11 -11.06
CA VAL A 38 6.11 0.69 -11.07
C VAL A 38 5.25 1.92 -10.76
N ASN A 39 4.30 2.22 -11.63
CA ASN A 39 3.21 3.13 -11.28
C ASN A 39 2.18 2.35 -10.42
N LEU A 40 1.86 2.85 -9.22
CA LEU A 40 0.97 2.11 -8.32
C LEU A 40 -0.44 1.98 -8.87
N CYS A 41 -0.94 2.97 -9.62
CA CYS A 41 -2.26 2.88 -10.21
C CYS A 41 -2.32 1.81 -11.30
N GLU A 42 -1.37 1.83 -12.24
CA GLU A 42 -1.31 0.84 -13.32
C GLU A 42 -1.18 -0.59 -12.78
N ALA A 43 -0.36 -0.78 -11.73
CA ALA A 43 -0.10 -2.10 -11.18
C ALA A 43 -1.19 -2.62 -10.23
N TYR A 44 -1.86 -1.73 -9.50
CA TYR A 44 -2.70 -2.14 -8.37
C TYR A 44 -4.13 -1.57 -8.36
N SER A 45 -4.54 -0.81 -9.38
CA SER A 45 -5.93 -0.38 -9.52
C SER A 45 -6.91 -1.57 -9.42
N GLY A 46 -8.01 -1.39 -8.69
CA GLY A 46 -9.00 -2.44 -8.45
C GLY A 46 -8.63 -3.45 -7.36
N LYS A 47 -7.46 -3.33 -6.73
CA LYS A 47 -7.05 -4.09 -5.54
C LYS A 47 -7.33 -3.30 -4.27
N VAL A 48 -7.48 -4.01 -3.16
CA VAL A 48 -7.41 -3.41 -1.82
C VAL A 48 -5.93 -3.37 -1.43
N LEU A 49 -5.43 -2.21 -1.00
CA LEU A 49 -4.02 -2.04 -0.65
C LEU A 49 -3.86 -1.81 0.85
N LEU A 50 -2.93 -2.52 1.47
CA LEU A 50 -2.42 -2.20 2.79
C LEU A 50 -1.00 -1.65 2.67
N VAL A 51 -0.88 -0.34 2.69
CA VAL A 51 0.39 0.40 2.56
C VAL A 51 1.04 0.55 3.92
N VAL A 52 2.33 0.21 4.05
CA VAL A 52 3.04 0.23 5.33
C VAL A 52 4.42 0.87 5.18
N ASN A 53 4.76 1.84 6.03
CA ASN A 53 6.15 2.32 6.14
C ASN A 53 6.95 1.40 7.07
N THR A 54 7.91 0.66 6.56
CA THR A 54 8.55 -0.43 7.31
C THR A 54 9.94 -0.08 7.81
N ALA A 55 10.41 -0.84 8.80
CA ALA A 55 11.79 -0.81 9.26
C ALA A 55 12.26 -2.18 9.80
N SER A 56 13.57 -2.42 9.74
CA SER A 56 14.31 -3.66 9.99
C SER A 56 14.95 -3.66 11.39
N LYS A 57 15.23 -2.49 11.96
CA LYS A 57 15.81 -2.33 13.31
C LYS A 57 14.86 -1.60 14.27
N CYS A 58 13.57 -1.94 14.21
CA CYS A 58 12.51 -1.35 15.03
C CYS A 58 11.90 -2.38 15.99
N GLY A 59 11.41 -1.95 17.16
CA GLY A 59 10.67 -2.82 18.07
C GLY A 59 9.37 -3.41 17.47
N TYR A 60 8.87 -2.83 16.38
CA TYR A 60 7.72 -3.34 15.62
C TYR A 60 8.10 -4.20 14.42
N THR A 61 9.38 -4.43 14.16
CA THR A 61 9.84 -5.27 13.04
C THR A 61 9.21 -6.68 13.01
N PRO A 62 8.90 -7.35 14.15
CA PRO A 62 8.16 -8.61 14.13
C PRO A 62 6.76 -8.54 13.48
N GLN A 63 6.20 -7.35 13.23
CA GLN A 63 4.94 -7.21 12.50
C GLN A 63 5.03 -7.65 11.03
N TYR A 64 6.22 -7.80 10.44
CA TYR A 64 6.39 -8.39 9.11
C TYR A 64 5.70 -9.75 8.99
N GLU A 65 5.78 -10.61 10.01
CA GLU A 65 5.10 -11.93 10.02
C GLU A 65 3.59 -11.78 9.86
N GLY A 66 2.99 -10.84 10.58
CA GLY A 66 1.55 -10.58 10.50
C GLY A 66 1.14 -9.96 9.17
N LEU A 67 1.99 -9.10 8.59
CA LEU A 67 1.75 -8.49 7.28
C LEU A 67 1.83 -9.53 6.16
N GLU A 68 2.85 -10.38 6.19
CA GLU A 68 2.97 -11.49 5.24
C GLU A 68 1.78 -12.44 5.38
N LYS A 69 1.38 -12.77 6.62
CA LYS A 69 0.22 -13.63 6.84
C LYS A 69 -1.08 -13.03 6.26
N LEU A 70 -1.31 -11.73 6.43
CA LEU A 70 -2.44 -11.05 5.79
C LEU A 70 -2.35 -11.13 4.27
N HIS A 71 -1.17 -10.88 3.71
CA HIS A 71 -0.95 -10.95 2.26
C HIS A 71 -1.29 -12.33 1.73
N GLU A 72 -0.64 -13.39 2.22
CA GLU A 72 -0.90 -14.77 1.81
C GLU A 72 -2.38 -15.17 1.94
N THR A 73 -3.05 -14.72 3.01
CA THR A 73 -4.44 -15.09 3.30
C THR A 73 -5.44 -14.44 2.34
N TYR A 74 -5.20 -13.18 1.95
CA TYR A 74 -6.18 -12.39 1.21
C TYR A 74 -5.75 -11.99 -0.21
N GLU A 75 -4.54 -12.35 -0.65
CA GLU A 75 -4.02 -12.02 -1.99
C GLU A 75 -4.95 -12.50 -3.11
N GLN A 76 -5.39 -13.76 -3.02
CA GLN A 76 -6.31 -14.35 -4.00
C GLN A 76 -7.70 -13.68 -4.00
N LYS A 77 -8.05 -12.97 -2.92
CA LYS A 77 -9.29 -12.18 -2.81
C LYS A 77 -9.11 -10.73 -3.26
N GLY A 78 -7.87 -10.31 -3.50
CA GLY A 78 -7.52 -8.99 -4.04
C GLY A 78 -6.86 -8.03 -3.06
N LEU A 79 -6.37 -8.50 -1.89
CA LEU A 79 -5.51 -7.68 -1.02
C LEU A 79 -4.06 -7.69 -1.55
N VAL A 80 -3.40 -6.53 -1.55
CA VAL A 80 -1.96 -6.45 -1.74
C VAL A 80 -1.35 -5.62 -0.61
N VAL A 81 -0.38 -6.18 0.10
CA VAL A 81 0.41 -5.42 1.08
C VAL A 81 1.57 -4.74 0.33
N LEU A 82 1.83 -3.47 0.58
CA LEU A 82 2.90 -2.72 -0.06
C LEU A 82 3.83 -2.13 1.01
N GLY A 83 5.09 -2.55 1.01
CA GLY A 83 6.08 -2.09 1.99
C GLY A 83 6.99 -0.99 1.45
N PHE A 84 7.15 0.07 2.24
CA PHE A 84 8.00 1.22 1.95
C PHE A 84 9.01 1.42 3.09
N PRO A 85 10.23 0.88 2.98
CA PRO A 85 11.25 1.07 4.01
C PRO A 85 11.54 2.55 4.23
N SER A 86 11.68 2.98 5.49
CA SER A 86 11.98 4.39 5.79
C SER A 86 12.96 4.53 6.94
N ASN A 87 13.96 5.40 6.76
CA ASN A 87 14.97 5.67 7.78
C ASN A 87 14.64 6.89 8.67
N ASP A 88 13.44 7.46 8.54
CA ASP A 88 13.05 8.72 9.16
C ASP A 88 12.87 8.65 10.69
N PHE A 89 12.70 7.44 11.22
CA PHE A 89 12.42 7.21 12.65
C PHE A 89 13.63 6.57 13.32
N MET A 90 14.40 7.41 14.03
CA MET A 90 15.60 7.02 14.80
C MET A 90 16.68 6.27 14.02
N GLY A 91 16.73 6.40 12.69
CA GLY A 91 17.74 5.70 11.89
C GLY A 91 17.57 4.17 11.90
N GLN A 92 16.33 3.69 12.06
CA GLN A 92 16.02 2.26 12.21
C GLN A 92 15.98 1.47 10.88
N GLU A 93 16.28 2.13 9.76
CA GLU A 93 16.46 1.54 8.43
C GLU A 93 17.80 1.97 7.79
N PRO A 94 18.95 1.70 8.44
CA PRO A 94 20.23 2.26 8.01
C PRO A 94 20.80 1.56 6.78
N GLY A 95 20.35 0.34 6.48
CA GLY A 95 20.89 -0.49 5.40
C GLY A 95 20.65 0.08 4.01
N THR A 96 21.45 -0.40 3.07
CA THR A 96 21.20 -0.32 1.63
C THR A 96 19.95 -1.12 1.25
N GLU A 97 19.38 -0.86 0.08
CA GLU A 97 18.18 -1.58 -0.35
C GLU A 97 18.38 -3.08 -0.52
N THR A 98 19.57 -3.51 -0.95
CA THR A 98 19.94 -4.93 -1.02
C THR A 98 19.93 -5.56 0.36
N GLU A 99 20.56 -4.92 1.35
CA GLU A 99 20.55 -5.42 2.73
C GLU A 99 19.14 -5.47 3.33
N ILE A 100 18.28 -4.50 2.99
CA ILE A 100 16.87 -4.48 3.43
C ILE A 100 16.09 -5.62 2.77
N GLN A 101 16.27 -5.83 1.46
CA GLN A 101 15.61 -6.92 0.73
C GLN A 101 16.02 -8.27 1.30
N ASP A 102 17.32 -8.49 1.52
CA ASP A 102 17.84 -9.72 2.11
C ASP A 102 17.31 -9.91 3.52
N PHE A 103 17.28 -8.87 4.35
CA PHE A 103 16.70 -8.94 5.69
C PHE A 103 15.23 -9.39 5.66
N CYS A 104 14.40 -8.74 4.83
CA CYS A 104 12.97 -9.04 4.75
C CYS A 104 12.71 -10.47 4.25
N ARG A 105 13.45 -10.92 3.24
CA ARG A 105 13.30 -12.26 2.68
C ARG A 105 13.85 -13.35 3.60
N LEU A 106 15.08 -13.20 4.06
CA LEU A 106 15.77 -14.26 4.81
C LEU A 106 15.27 -14.40 6.25
N THR A 107 14.75 -13.32 6.85
CA THR A 107 14.30 -13.32 8.26
C THR A 107 12.80 -13.57 8.37
N TYR A 108 12.01 -13.00 7.46
CA TYR A 108 10.54 -12.96 7.58
C TYR A 108 9.80 -13.59 6.39
N ASP A 109 10.51 -14.12 5.39
CA ASP A 109 9.93 -14.68 4.15
C ASP A 109 8.94 -13.71 3.47
N VAL A 110 9.25 -12.40 3.50
CA VAL A 110 8.39 -11.38 2.89
C VAL A 110 8.30 -11.59 1.37
N LYS A 111 7.08 -11.81 0.89
CA LYS A 111 6.75 -11.98 -0.55
C LYS A 111 5.96 -10.80 -1.09
N PHE A 112 5.28 -10.05 -0.22
CA PHE A 112 4.56 -8.86 -0.67
C PHE A 112 5.50 -7.82 -1.30
N PRO A 113 5.02 -7.01 -2.27
CA PRO A 113 5.85 -6.01 -2.94
C PRO A 113 6.51 -5.01 -1.99
N MET A 114 7.82 -4.84 -2.17
CA MET A 114 8.65 -3.87 -1.46
C MET A 114 9.22 -2.84 -2.44
N PHE A 115 9.20 -1.57 -2.05
CA PHE A 115 9.68 -0.45 -2.87
C PHE A 115 10.94 0.20 -2.29
N GLU A 116 11.51 1.13 -3.02
CA GLU A 116 12.67 1.90 -2.61
C GLU A 116 12.48 2.63 -1.27
N LYS A 117 13.61 2.94 -0.63
CA LYS A 117 13.59 3.68 0.63
C LYS A 117 12.90 5.02 0.43
N THR A 118 11.84 5.25 1.19
CA THR A 118 10.95 6.39 0.98
C THR A 118 10.91 7.27 2.23
N PRO A 119 11.13 8.59 2.12
CA PRO A 119 10.89 9.52 3.22
C PRO A 119 9.39 9.68 3.45
N VAL A 120 8.96 9.63 4.71
CA VAL A 120 7.54 9.62 5.10
C VAL A 120 7.20 10.67 6.15
N LYS A 121 8.19 11.28 6.79
CA LYS A 121 7.98 12.25 7.88
C LYS A 121 7.70 13.65 7.36
N LYS A 122 6.82 14.37 8.07
CA LYS A 122 6.46 15.77 7.76
C LYS A 122 7.71 16.63 7.54
N GLY A 123 7.69 17.43 6.47
CA GLY A 123 8.76 18.37 6.10
C GLY A 123 9.57 17.90 4.89
N HIS A 124 9.74 16.59 4.72
CA HIS A 124 10.50 16.01 3.60
C HIS A 124 9.88 14.72 3.05
N ALA A 125 8.65 14.41 3.44
CA ALA A 125 7.92 13.24 2.98
C ALA A 125 7.77 13.23 1.46
N HIS A 126 7.81 12.02 0.88
CA HIS A 126 7.45 11.79 -0.51
C HIS A 126 6.00 12.27 -0.79
N PRO A 127 5.68 12.81 -1.98
CA PRO A 127 4.35 13.32 -2.31
C PRO A 127 3.19 12.34 -2.00
N PHE A 128 3.42 11.04 -2.20
CA PHE A 128 2.48 9.99 -1.80
C PHE A 128 2.11 10.04 -0.30
N TYR A 129 3.11 10.16 0.60
CA TYR A 129 2.86 10.25 2.04
C TYR A 129 2.34 11.62 2.47
N VAL A 130 2.61 12.69 1.70
CA VAL A 130 1.95 13.99 1.90
C VAL A 130 0.45 13.87 1.66
N GLN A 131 0.04 13.28 0.52
CA GLN A 131 -1.38 13.06 0.22
C GLN A 131 -2.05 12.14 1.24
N LEU A 132 -1.39 11.04 1.66
CA LEU A 132 -1.91 10.18 2.72
C LEU A 132 -2.13 10.95 4.03
N ALA A 133 -1.20 11.83 4.40
CA ALA A 133 -1.32 12.65 5.61
C ALA A 133 -2.43 13.70 5.51
N GLU A 134 -2.66 14.29 4.34
CA GLU A 134 -3.77 15.22 4.08
C GLU A 134 -5.13 14.51 4.20
N LEU A 135 -5.24 13.29 3.67
CA LEU A 135 -6.45 12.48 3.73
C LEU A 135 -6.72 11.91 5.13
N SER A 136 -5.66 11.50 5.85
CA SER A 136 -5.78 10.83 7.13
C SER A 136 -5.70 11.77 8.34
N GLY A 137 -5.29 13.02 8.12
CA GLY A 137 -5.06 14.02 9.16
C GLY A 137 -3.73 13.92 9.89
N THR A 138 -2.88 12.92 9.61
CA THR A 138 -1.54 12.81 10.21
C THR A 138 -0.53 12.12 9.31
N TYR A 139 0.71 12.60 9.35
CA TYR A 139 1.86 11.86 8.85
C TYR A 139 2.10 10.61 9.71
N PRO A 140 2.84 9.60 9.20
CA PRO A 140 3.33 8.50 10.03
C PRO A 140 4.04 9.05 11.28
N THR A 141 3.61 8.59 12.45
CA THR A 141 4.19 9.00 13.73
C THR A 141 5.39 8.13 14.10
N TRP A 142 5.47 6.92 13.53
CA TRP A 142 6.56 5.97 13.70
C TRP A 142 6.64 4.99 12.51
N ASN A 143 7.57 4.04 12.57
CA ASN A 143 7.59 2.86 11.72
C ASN A 143 6.31 2.02 11.93
N PHE A 144 5.84 1.35 10.87
CA PHE A 144 4.67 0.47 10.82
C PHE A 144 3.31 1.18 10.96
N GLN A 145 3.20 2.46 10.56
CA GLN A 145 1.91 3.06 10.22
C GLN A 145 1.32 2.32 9.02
N LYS A 146 -0.01 2.11 9.02
CA LYS A 146 -0.68 1.35 7.98
C LYS A 146 -1.81 2.18 7.39
N TYR A 147 -1.96 2.14 6.07
CA TYR A 147 -3.05 2.81 5.35
C TYR A 147 -3.79 1.77 4.53
N LEU A 148 -5.11 1.68 4.71
CA LEU A 148 -5.98 0.81 3.93
C LEU A 148 -6.61 1.63 2.82
N ILE A 149 -6.35 1.25 1.58
CA ILE A 149 -6.86 1.92 0.38
C ILE A 149 -7.79 0.94 -0.36
N GLY A 150 -8.95 1.45 -0.79
CA GLY A 150 -9.97 0.66 -1.48
C GLY A 150 -9.64 0.40 -2.94
N ARG A 151 -10.48 -0.44 -3.57
CA ARG A 151 -10.37 -0.77 -5.01
C ARG A 151 -10.47 0.46 -5.92
N ASP A 152 -11.12 1.52 -5.46
CA ASP A 152 -11.28 2.80 -6.15
C ASP A 152 -10.10 3.76 -5.93
N GLY A 153 -9.03 3.32 -5.27
CA GLY A 153 -7.84 4.12 -5.00
C GLY A 153 -7.98 5.13 -3.86
N LYS A 154 -9.12 5.16 -3.15
CA LYS A 154 -9.31 6.10 -2.03
C LYS A 154 -8.88 5.49 -0.70
N LEU A 155 -8.35 6.35 0.17
CA LEU A 155 -8.06 5.98 1.56
C LEU A 155 -9.37 5.63 2.27
N ILE A 156 -9.46 4.40 2.79
CA ILE A 156 -10.56 3.93 3.64
C ILE A 156 -10.29 4.31 5.10
N THR A 157 -9.11 3.95 5.61
CA THR A 157 -8.71 4.21 7.00
C THR A 157 -7.20 4.07 7.19
N GLN A 158 -6.72 4.40 8.38
CA GLN A 158 -5.33 4.17 8.81
C GLN A 158 -5.26 3.50 10.17
N PHE A 159 -4.14 2.84 10.45
CA PHE A 159 -3.84 2.23 11.74
C PHE A 159 -2.49 2.68 12.26
N THR A 160 -2.43 2.89 13.58
CA THR A 160 -1.22 3.34 14.26
C THR A 160 -0.15 2.25 14.27
N PRO A 161 1.12 2.59 14.56
CA PRO A 161 2.21 1.63 14.71
C PRO A 161 1.92 0.51 15.71
N HIS A 162 1.17 0.83 16.77
CA HIS A 162 0.82 -0.09 17.85
C HIS A 162 -0.22 -1.14 17.44
N THR A 163 -1.06 -0.83 16.45
CA THR A 163 -2.09 -1.73 15.96
C THR A 163 -1.43 -2.84 15.15
N LYS A 164 -1.50 -4.07 15.65
CA LYS A 164 -0.89 -5.24 14.99
C LYS A 164 -1.65 -5.59 13.70
N PRO A 165 -1.01 -6.25 12.71
CA PRO A 165 -1.70 -6.70 11.51
C PRO A 165 -2.85 -7.68 11.80
N SER A 166 -2.69 -8.51 12.85
CA SER A 166 -3.71 -9.46 13.29
C SER A 166 -4.80 -8.86 14.19
N ASP A 167 -4.75 -7.54 14.45
CA ASP A 167 -5.77 -6.87 15.25
C ASP A 167 -7.15 -7.04 14.57
N PRO A 168 -8.22 -7.40 15.31
CA PRO A 168 -9.54 -7.58 14.74
C PRO A 168 -10.05 -6.36 13.94
N ALA A 169 -9.66 -5.14 14.32
CA ALA A 169 -10.03 -3.94 13.58
C ALA A 169 -9.36 -3.89 12.19
N VAL A 170 -8.10 -4.33 12.08
CA VAL A 170 -7.37 -4.41 10.80
C VAL A 170 -7.99 -5.47 9.91
N VAL A 171 -8.19 -6.68 10.45
CA VAL A 171 -8.77 -7.81 9.71
C VAL A 171 -10.17 -7.47 9.22
N SER A 172 -11.03 -6.94 10.09
CA SER A 172 -12.40 -6.59 9.71
C SER A 172 -12.45 -5.51 8.64
N ALA A 173 -11.61 -4.47 8.73
CA ALA A 173 -11.55 -3.43 7.71
C ALA A 173 -11.11 -3.97 6.35
N ILE A 174 -10.12 -4.87 6.32
CA ILE A 174 -9.68 -5.55 5.10
C ILE A 174 -10.82 -6.38 4.51
N GLU A 175 -11.48 -7.21 5.32
CA GLU A 175 -12.57 -8.06 4.85
C GLU A 175 -13.75 -7.26 4.30
N GLN A 176 -14.09 -6.14 4.94
CA GLN A 176 -15.11 -5.21 4.45
C GLN A 176 -14.69 -4.56 3.13
N ALA A 177 -13.42 -4.13 3.01
CA ALA A 177 -12.90 -3.52 1.78
C ALA A 177 -12.90 -4.52 0.61
N LEU A 178 -12.67 -5.81 0.88
CA LEU A 178 -12.62 -6.86 -0.16
C LEU A 178 -14.00 -7.23 -0.71
N GLN A 179 -15.08 -6.96 0.04
CA GLN A 179 -16.47 -7.21 -0.36
C GLN A 179 -17.06 -6.12 -1.26
N GLN A 180 -16.37 -5.00 -1.42
CA GLN A 180 -16.76 -3.87 -2.28
C GLN A 180 -16.36 -4.11 -3.74
#